data_AF-A0A956IA50-F1
#
_entry.id   AF-A0A956IA50-F1
#
_cell.length_a   1.000
_cell.length_b   1.000
_cell.length_c   1.000
_cell.angle_alpha   90.00
_cell.angle_beta   90.00
_cell.angle_gamma   90.00
#
_symmetry.space_group_name_H-M   'P 1'
#
loop_
_entity.id
_entity.type
_entity.pdbx_description
1 polymer ?
#
loop_
_entity_poly.entity_id
_entity_poly.type
_entity_poly.pdbx_seq_one_letter_code
_entity_poly.pdbx_strand_id
1 'polypeptide(L)'
;MEDLFDRQAQSAAPLAERMRPERLADVVGQEAILGPGKLLARLVRADRLPSIVLYGPPGTGKTTLARVLANETSATFEAFSAVLGGVPELRKLLATAKDRRRRGGRTILFVDE
;
A
#
# COMPACT_ATOMS: atom_id res chain seq x y z
N MET A 1 17.40 -2.34 -15.44
CA MET A 1 17.29 -2.73 -16.85
C MET A 1 15.87 -3.27 -16.98
N GLU A 2 14.94 -2.46 -17.47
CA GLU A 2 13.54 -2.87 -17.64
C GLU A 2 13.47 -3.92 -18.76
N ASP A 3 12.86 -5.07 -18.46
CA ASP A 3 12.71 -6.17 -19.41
C ASP A 3 11.65 -5.82 -20.49
N LEU A 4 11.85 -6.28 -21.72
CA LEU A 4 10.92 -6.07 -22.84
C LEU A 4 9.54 -6.67 -22.52
N PHE A 5 9.50 -7.75 -21.73
CA PHE A 5 8.27 -8.40 -21.28
C PHE A 5 7.51 -7.59 -20.22
N ASP A 6 8.19 -6.84 -19.35
CA ASP A 6 7.54 -5.97 -18.36
C ASP A 6 6.77 -4.82 -19.04
N ARG A 7 7.34 -4.27 -20.12
CA ARG A 7 6.68 -3.21 -20.91
C ARG A 7 5.44 -3.71 -21.63
N GLN A 8 5.47 -4.94 -22.16
CA GLN A 8 4.30 -5.57 -22.78
C GLN A 8 3.19 -5.81 -21.74
N ALA A 9 3.54 -6.32 -20.56
CA ALA A 9 2.59 -6.55 -19.48
C ALA A 9 1.94 -5.24 -18.98
N GLN A 10 2.71 -4.17 -18.82
CA GLN A 10 2.17 -2.85 -18.48
C GLN A 10 1.22 -2.31 -19.55
N SER A 11 1.55 -2.47 -20.84
CA SER A 11 0.68 -2.03 -21.94
C SER A 11 -0.64 -2.81 -22.01
N ALA A 12 -0.63 -4.07 -21.59
CA ALA A 12 -1.79 -4.95 -21.55
C ALA A 12 -2.69 -4.75 -20.32
N ALA A 13 -2.19 -4.11 -19.26
CA ALA A 13 -2.98 -3.85 -18.05
C ALA A 13 -4.15 -2.89 -18.32
N PRO A 14 -5.32 -3.06 -17.65
CA PRO A 14 -6.44 -2.13 -17.76
C PRO A 14 -6.03 -0.69 -17.45
N LEU A 15 -6.65 0.29 -18.13
CA LEU A 15 -6.33 1.70 -17.91
C LEU A 15 -6.40 2.10 -16.43
N ALA A 16 -7.42 1.61 -15.71
CA ALA A 16 -7.58 1.88 -14.28
C ALA A 16 -6.39 1.44 -13.44
N GLU A 17 -5.72 0.34 -13.79
CA GLU A 17 -4.51 -0.12 -13.10
C GLU A 17 -3.32 0.79 -13.43
N ARG A 18 -3.15 1.13 -14.73
CA ARG A 18 -2.07 2.01 -15.18
C ARG A 18 -2.15 3.44 -14.65
N MET A 19 -3.36 3.92 -14.37
CA MET A 19 -3.60 5.29 -13.86
C MET A 19 -3.48 5.37 -12.33
N ARG A 20 -3.14 4.27 -11.63
CA ARG A 20 -2.97 4.32 -10.17
C ARG A 20 -1.80 5.24 -9.80
N PRO A 21 -2.03 6.25 -8.94
CA PRO A 21 -0.98 7.05 -8.31
C PRO A 21 0.16 6.22 -7.74
N GLU A 22 1.39 6.70 -7.91
CA GLU A 22 2.59 6.09 -7.31
C GLU A 22 3.10 6.84 -6.07
N ARG A 23 2.84 8.16 -6.01
CA ARG A 23 3.28 9.06 -4.93
C ARG A 23 2.09 9.69 -4.23
N LEU A 24 2.28 10.10 -2.98
CA LEU A 24 1.19 10.68 -2.18
C LEU A 24 0.64 11.97 -2.78
N ALA A 25 1.50 12.74 -3.45
CA ALA A 25 1.14 13.97 -4.14
C ALA A 25 0.25 13.76 -5.37
N ASP A 26 0.22 12.55 -5.93
CA ASP A 26 -0.58 12.22 -7.12
C ASP A 26 -2.00 11.76 -6.75
N VAL A 27 -2.32 11.62 -5.46
CA VAL A 27 -3.65 11.24 -4.96
C VAL A 27 -4.59 12.46 -5.01
N VAL A 28 -5.70 12.32 -5.73
CA VAL A 28 -6.71 13.38 -5.91
C VAL A 28 -7.92 13.14 -5.00
N GLY A 29 -8.47 14.19 -4.39
CA GLY A 29 -9.76 14.15 -3.70
C GLY A 29 -9.70 13.66 -2.24
N GLN A 30 -8.49 13.56 -1.66
CA GLN A 30 -8.26 13.14 -0.27
C GLN A 30 -7.58 14.23 0.58
N GLU A 31 -7.73 15.50 0.21
CA GLU A 31 -7.04 16.65 0.82
C GLU A 31 -7.43 16.86 2.29
N ALA A 32 -8.64 16.44 2.69
CA ALA A 32 -9.09 16.51 4.07
C ALA A 32 -8.20 15.73 5.04
N ILE A 33 -7.58 14.62 4.57
CA ILE A 33 -6.72 13.73 5.36
C ILE A 33 -5.25 13.77 4.92
N LEU A 34 -4.97 14.05 3.64
CA LEU A 34 -3.61 14.06 3.06
C LEU A 34 -3.05 15.46 2.79
N GLY A 35 -3.87 16.50 2.94
CA GLY A 35 -3.45 17.88 2.67
C GLY A 35 -2.28 18.34 3.56
N PRO A 36 -1.64 19.47 3.21
CA PRO A 36 -0.58 20.05 4.01
C PRO A 36 -1.00 20.25 5.48
N GLY A 37 -0.16 19.81 6.41
CA GLY A 37 -0.41 19.94 7.85
C GLY A 37 -1.39 18.92 8.45
N LYS A 38 -2.06 18.09 7.63
CA LYS A 38 -2.96 17.05 8.12
C LYS A 38 -2.21 15.94 8.86
N LEU A 39 -2.89 15.31 9.82
CA LEU A 39 -2.30 14.31 10.71
C LEU A 39 -1.69 13.14 9.92
N LEU A 40 -2.46 12.53 9.01
CA LEU A 40 -1.99 11.36 8.27
C LEU A 40 -0.78 11.71 7.39
N ALA A 41 -0.84 12.83 6.66
CA ALA A 41 0.30 13.32 5.87
C ALA A 41 1.57 13.55 6.72
N ARG A 42 1.42 14.10 7.93
CA ARG A 42 2.55 14.29 8.86
C ARG A 42 3.11 12.97 9.38
N LEU A 43 2.24 12.02 9.71
CA LEU A 43 2.65 10.70 10.21
C LEU A 43 3.38 9.90 9.13
N VAL A 44 2.89 9.93 7.89
CA VAL A 44 3.52 9.26 6.74
C VAL A 44 4.92 9.80 6.49
N ARG A 45 5.06 11.13 6.39
CA ARG A 45 6.36 11.79 6.18
C ARG A 45 7.36 11.57 7.31
N ALA A 46 6.87 11.34 8.53
CA ALA A 46 7.69 10.99 9.68
C ALA A 46 8.02 9.50 9.76
N ASP A 47 7.64 8.70 8.75
CA ASP A 47 7.71 7.23 8.75
C ASP A 47 7.00 6.61 9.98
N ARG A 48 5.89 7.19 10.45
CA ARG A 48 5.17 6.77 11.67
C ARG A 48 3.73 6.40 11.39
N LEU A 49 3.49 5.71 10.27
CA LEU A 49 2.17 5.24 9.89
C LEU A 49 1.60 4.27 10.95
N PRO A 50 0.48 4.61 11.62
CA PRO A 50 -0.18 3.71 12.55
C PRO A 50 -1.01 2.67 11.80
N SER A 51 -1.57 1.70 12.53
CA SER A 51 -2.64 0.86 11.99
C SER A 51 -3.85 1.73 11.66
N ILE A 52 -4.39 1.58 10.45
CA ILE A 52 -5.52 2.35 9.95
C ILE A 52 -6.55 1.44 9.28
N VAL A 53 -7.80 1.87 9.27
CA VAL A 53 -8.86 1.28 8.46
C VAL A 53 -9.25 2.29 7.40
N LEU A 54 -9.12 1.92 6.13
CA LEU A 54 -9.59 2.72 5.01
C LEU A 54 -11.02 2.29 4.69
N TYR A 55 -11.99 3.19 4.89
CA TYR A 55 -13.40 2.91 4.64
C TYR A 55 -13.96 3.87 3.59
N GLY A 56 -14.81 3.33 2.71
CA GLY A 56 -15.53 4.11 1.71
C GLY A 56 -16.06 3.24 0.58
N PRO A 57 -16.89 3.81 -0.31
CA PRO A 57 -17.46 3.13 -1.47
C PRO A 57 -16.42 2.43 -2.36
N PRO A 58 -16.82 1.48 -3.23
CA PRO A 58 -15.93 0.94 -4.24
C PRO A 58 -15.42 2.06 -5.16
N GLY A 59 -14.16 1.97 -5.59
CA GLY A 59 -13.56 2.95 -6.50
C GLY A 59 -13.04 4.25 -5.87
N THR A 60 -13.14 4.44 -4.54
CA THR A 60 -12.59 5.65 -3.86
C THR A 60 -11.07 5.63 -3.66
N GLY A 61 -10.38 4.62 -4.18
CA GLY A 61 -8.91 4.54 -4.15
C GLY A 61 -8.31 4.01 -2.86
N LYS A 62 -9.03 3.19 -2.07
CA LYS A 62 -8.52 2.60 -0.81
C LYS A 62 -7.23 1.80 -1.01
N THR A 63 -7.26 0.83 -1.92
CA THR A 63 -6.11 -0.02 -2.28
C THR A 63 -4.94 0.80 -2.81
N THR A 64 -5.23 1.77 -3.68
CA THR A 64 -4.25 2.73 -4.21
C THR A 64 -3.61 3.54 -3.08
N LEU A 65 -4.44 4.09 -2.18
CA LEU A 65 -3.96 4.90 -1.07
C LEU A 65 -3.07 4.09 -0.14
N ALA A 66 -3.42 2.85 0.19
CA ALA A 66 -2.58 1.98 1.01
C ALA A 66 -1.21 1.73 0.37
N ARG A 67 -1.17 1.46 -0.93
CA ARG A 67 0.09 1.25 -1.68
C ARG A 67 0.94 2.51 -1.68
N VAL A 68 0.34 3.66 -1.97
CA VAL A 68 1.05 4.95 -2.00
C VAL A 68 1.57 5.32 -0.61
N LEU A 69 0.79 5.14 0.45
CA LEU A 69 1.22 5.38 1.82
C LEU A 69 2.43 4.50 2.19
N ALA A 70 2.48 3.26 1.70
CA ALA A 70 3.60 2.37 1.93
C ALA A 70 4.85 2.79 1.15
N ASN A 71 4.73 3.29 -0.09
CA ASN A 71 5.84 3.80 -0.89
C ASN A 71 6.55 5.00 -0.22
N GLU A 72 5.83 5.78 0.57
CA GLU A 72 6.37 6.92 1.33
C GLU A 72 7.07 6.50 2.64
N THR A 73 7.09 5.20 2.96
CA THR A 73 7.68 4.65 4.18
C THR A 73 8.88 3.77 3.85
N SER A 74 9.73 3.52 4.84
CA SER A 74 10.85 2.57 4.71
C SER A 74 10.44 1.13 4.99
N ALA A 75 9.15 0.86 5.19
CA ALA A 75 8.64 -0.45 5.57
C ALA A 75 8.42 -1.34 4.34
N THR A 76 8.64 -2.64 4.50
CA THR A 76 8.23 -3.60 3.46
C THR A 76 6.72 -3.68 3.40
N PHE A 77 6.15 -3.53 2.21
CA PHE A 77 4.73 -3.69 1.97
C PHE A 77 4.38 -5.14 1.63
N GLU A 78 3.40 -5.69 2.32
CA GLU A 78 2.86 -7.04 2.05
C GLU A 78 1.34 -6.89 1.86
N ALA A 79 0.81 -7.32 0.72
CA ALA A 79 -0.62 -7.30 0.45
C ALA A 79 -1.22 -8.70 0.67
N PHE A 80 -2.41 -8.76 1.25
CA PHE A 80 -3.16 -9.97 1.51
C PHE A 80 -4.63 -9.76 1.14
N SER A 81 -5.21 -10.65 0.34
CA SER A 81 -6.65 -10.66 0.07
C SER A 81 -7.36 -11.52 1.11
N ALA A 82 -8.37 -10.94 1.75
CA ALA A 82 -9.21 -11.62 2.72
C ALA A 82 -10.20 -12.59 2.05
N VAL A 83 -10.52 -12.39 0.76
CA VAL A 83 -11.37 -13.29 -0.02
C VAL A 83 -10.59 -14.48 -0.58
N LEU A 84 -9.41 -14.25 -1.15
CA LEU A 84 -8.62 -15.31 -1.81
C LEU A 84 -7.69 -16.06 -0.84
N GLY A 85 -7.23 -15.38 0.22
CA GLY A 85 -6.22 -15.88 1.14
C GLY A 85 -6.78 -16.67 2.32
N GLY A 86 -6.07 -17.73 2.70
CA GLY A 86 -6.40 -18.56 3.86
C GLY A 86 -5.61 -18.22 5.12
N VAL A 87 -6.08 -18.71 6.28
CA VAL A 87 -5.35 -18.61 7.57
C VAL A 87 -3.90 -19.11 7.50
N PRO A 88 -3.56 -20.22 6.80
CA PRO A 88 -2.17 -20.68 6.71
C PRO A 88 -1.24 -19.67 6.03
N GLU A 89 -1.71 -19.04 4.95
CA GLU A 89 -0.95 -18.04 4.20
C GLU A 89 -0.70 -16.78 5.05
N LEU A 90 -1.74 -16.29 5.73
CA LEU A 90 -1.63 -15.18 6.66
C LEU A 90 -0.61 -15.48 7.78
N ARG A 91 -0.63 -16.69 8.34
CA ARG A 91 0.34 -17.11 9.38
C ARG A 91 1.77 -17.08 8.86
N LYS A 92 2.00 -17.52 7.62
CA LYS A 92 3.32 -17.49 6.98
C LYS A 92 3.82 -16.06 6.78
N LEU A 93 2.95 -15.17 6.29
CA LEU A 93 3.27 -13.75 6.12
C LEU A 93 3.64 -13.11 7.47
N LEU A 94 2.84 -13.34 8.52
CA LEU A 94 3.09 -12.81 9.85
C LEU A 94 4.41 -13.35 10.45
N ALA A 95 4.77 -14.60 10.20
CA ALA A 95 6.04 -15.16 10.63
C ALA A 95 7.22 -14.43 9.96
N THR A 96 7.17 -14.23 8.64
CA THR A 96 8.17 -13.47 7.88
C THR A 96 8.29 -12.03 8.39
N ALA A 97 7.17 -11.36 8.63
CA ALA A 97 7.14 -10.00 9.17
C ALA A 97 7.76 -9.92 10.58
N LYS A 98 7.51 -10.93 11.43
CA LYS A 98 8.09 -11.01 12.78
C LYS A 98 9.61 -11.18 12.74
N ASP A 99 10.12 -12.01 11.84
CA ASP A 99 11.56 -12.18 11.66
C ASP A 99 12.23 -10.94 11.09
N ARG A 100 11.57 -10.24 10.16
CA ARG A 100 12.01 -8.93 9.65
C ARG A 100 12.09 -7.90 10.78
N ARG A 101 11.09 -7.86 11.67
CA ARG A 101 11.08 -6.98 12.84
C ARG A 101 12.23 -7.25 13.80
N ARG A 102 12.59 -8.52 14.03
CA ARG A 102 13.75 -8.89 14.87
C ARG A 102 15.08 -8.35 14.32
N ARG A 103 15.16 -8.11 13.01
CA ARG A 103 16.34 -7.54 12.33
C ARG A 103 16.26 -6.01 12.20
N GLY A 104 15.30 -5.36 12.86
CA GLY A 104 15.10 -3.91 12.81
C GLY A 104 14.27 -3.41 11.61
N GLY A 105 13.82 -4.31 10.73
CA GLY A 105 12.97 -3.93 9.60
C GLY A 105 11.51 -3.72 10.03
N ARG A 106 10.74 -3.00 9.20
CA ARG A 106 9.31 -2.76 9.41
C ARG A 106 8.48 -3.39 8.31
N THR A 107 7.23 -3.68 8.61
CA THR A 107 6.29 -4.26 7.64
C THR A 107 4.94 -3.58 7.77
N ILE A 108 4.39 -3.19 6.63
CA ILE A 108 3.00 -2.77 6.49
C ILE A 108 2.28 -3.95 5.84
N LEU A 109 1.38 -4.57 6.59
CA LEU A 109 0.46 -5.57 6.06
C LEU A 109 -0.82 -4.85 5.64
N PHE A 110 -1.10 -4.84 4.35
CA PHE A 110 -2.36 -4.40 3.81
C PHE A 110 -3.29 -5.59 3.61
N VAL A 111 -4.48 -5.49 4.16
CA VAL A 111 -5.54 -6.49 4.02
C VAL A 111 -6.65 -5.85 3.19
N ASP A 112 -6.86 -6.37 1.98
CA ASP A 112 -7.99 -6.00 1.14
C ASP A 112 -9.04 -7.12 1.17
N GLU A 113 -10.27 -6.79 0.79
CA GLU A 113 -11.33 -7.77 0.54
C GLU A 113 -11.01 -8.59 -0.71
#